data_AF-A0A955NPA5-F1
#
_entry.id   AF-A0A955NPA5-F1
#
_cell.length_a   1.000
_cell.length_b   1.000
_cell.length_c   1.000
_cell.angle_alpha   90.00
_cell.angle_beta   90.00
_cell.angle_gamma   90.00
#
_symmetry.space_group_name_H-M   'P 1'
#
loop_
_entity.id
_entity.type
_entity.pdbx_description
1 polymer ?
#
loop_
_entity_poly.entity_id
_entity_poly.type
_entity_poly.pdbx_seq_one_letter_code
_entity_poly.pdbx_strand_id
1 'polypeptide(L)'
;YKIILLPNIEAMPLETLQFIEQFVREGGVAIALERVPDQSVGLTDWREKDEEVRDLVEPLFTDPIGRDGVGEREVGRGWTYYIKKVIDRSDVLDWRSSALDPFIKVLRHHVRPDFGIDFARAGIRENNGLTFVHRVVGDSDLYFVTNIQDRPSELPITFRVEGKVPSIWNPYNGEVHRLFEYKIMREGTEIPLRLAPYESTFIFFDPGVDPLHVSGSNLLNVGVDAERKRIDGVATANGAVFASVVNEGDSQDLETVIDDLPAPFILDGPWNLVLESPHFSRVEKQLFHLESWTDNLQTESFSGTGVYETRIEIPKTYLSDPYALSLDLGKVGQVAEAFVNGESIGVHWVRDQVLDLTGHLHEGPNDLRIEVTNTLINRVSHLTDPSPLPPELEAHYGKRLYEKSGRMSASVGFEPLPASGLLGPVRVVVRKRVELSVD
;
A
#
# COMPACT_ATOMS: atom_id res chain seq x y z
N TYR A 1 -3.25 26.67 6.18
CA TYR A 1 -2.17 25.85 6.78
C TYR A 1 -1.76 26.46 8.11
N LYS A 2 -1.31 25.66 9.09
CA LYS A 2 -0.86 26.16 10.40
C LYS A 2 0.60 26.63 10.41
N ILE A 3 1.41 26.10 9.49
CA ILE A 3 2.85 26.33 9.41
C ILE A 3 3.21 26.75 7.98
N ILE A 4 4.10 27.73 7.84
CA ILE A 4 4.79 28.12 6.61
C ILE A 4 6.26 27.70 6.73
N LEU A 5 6.79 27.06 5.70
CA LEU A 5 8.21 26.68 5.62
C LEU A 5 8.92 27.60 4.62
N LEU A 6 10.10 28.11 5.00
CA LEU A 6 10.98 28.93 4.17
C LEU A 6 12.29 28.15 3.94
N PRO A 7 12.34 27.26 2.92
CA PRO A 7 13.51 26.43 2.67
C PRO A 7 14.59 27.20 1.92
N ASN A 8 15.69 27.52 2.60
CA ASN A 8 16.88 28.15 2.02
C ASN A 8 16.59 29.41 1.17
N ILE A 9 15.70 30.28 1.64
CA ILE A 9 15.23 31.45 0.87
C ILE A 9 16.17 32.64 1.05
N GLU A 10 16.83 33.06 -0.03
CA GLU A 10 17.69 34.25 -0.10
C GLU A 10 16.90 35.54 -0.23
N ALA A 11 16.13 35.62 -1.32
CA ALA A 11 15.44 36.81 -1.71
C ALA A 11 13.93 36.57 -1.66
N MET A 12 13.19 37.55 -1.13
CA MET A 12 11.75 37.49 -1.01
C MET A 12 11.12 38.85 -1.34
N PRO A 13 9.98 38.91 -2.07
CA PRO A 13 9.23 40.16 -2.21
C PRO A 13 8.81 40.70 -0.86
N LEU A 14 8.90 42.01 -0.68
CA LEU A 14 8.57 42.69 0.58
C LEU A 14 7.14 42.39 1.01
N GLU A 15 6.20 42.39 0.06
CA GLU A 15 4.79 42.12 0.29
C GLU A 15 4.55 40.69 0.81
N THR A 16 5.39 39.73 0.39
CA THR A 16 5.33 38.34 0.89
C THR A 16 5.83 38.26 2.32
N LEU A 17 6.88 39.00 2.66
CA LEU A 17 7.42 39.03 4.01
C LEU A 17 6.46 39.71 5.00
N GLN A 18 5.82 40.81 4.59
CA GLN A 18 4.75 41.47 5.35
C GLN A 18 3.57 40.52 5.59
N PHE A 19 3.19 39.72 4.60
CA PHE A 19 2.17 38.68 4.77
C PHE A 19 2.60 37.64 5.80
N ILE A 20 3.85 37.17 5.76
CA ILE A 20 4.38 36.20 6.74
C ILE A 20 4.36 36.80 8.15
N GLU A 21 4.80 38.06 8.33
CA GLU A 21 4.73 38.76 9.60
C GLU A 21 3.30 38.77 10.14
N GLN A 22 2.33 39.18 9.31
CA GLN A 22 0.92 39.22 9.69
C GLN A 22 0.40 37.83 10.07
N PHE A 23 0.68 36.82 9.23
CA PHE A 23 0.30 35.43 9.47
C PHE A 23 0.80 34.92 10.82
N VAL A 24 2.07 35.19 11.15
CA VAL A 24 2.64 34.79 12.44
C VAL A 24 1.99 35.57 13.59
N ARG A 25 1.87 36.89 13.49
CA ARG A 25 1.23 37.72 14.53
C ARG A 25 -0.19 37.26 14.84
N GLU A 26 -0.92 36.77 13.85
CA GLU A 26 -2.28 36.25 14.00
C GLU A 26 -2.36 34.86 14.65
N GLY A 27 -1.25 34.15 14.81
CA GLY A 27 -1.18 32.83 15.45
C GLY A 27 -0.54 31.74 14.59
N GLY A 28 -0.07 32.07 13.39
CA GLY A 28 0.63 31.16 12.50
C GLY A 28 2.06 30.85 12.96
N VAL A 29 2.66 29.83 12.34
CA VAL A 29 4.06 29.45 12.60
C VAL A 29 4.89 29.56 11.33
N ALA A 30 6.02 30.25 11.38
CA ALA A 30 6.96 30.32 10.26
C ALA A 30 8.30 29.66 10.62
N ILE A 31 8.79 28.75 9.77
CA ILE A 31 10.06 28.05 10.01
C ILE A 31 11.01 28.35 8.85
N ALA A 32 12.06 29.11 9.12
CA ALA A 32 13.18 29.33 8.22
C ALA A 32 14.21 28.21 8.36
N LEU A 33 14.55 27.59 7.24
CA LEU A 33 15.51 26.50 7.16
C LEU A 33 16.76 27.00 6.43
N GLU A 34 17.92 26.74 7.01
CA GLU A 34 19.28 27.07 6.54
C GLU A 34 19.60 28.57 6.56
N ARG A 35 18.71 29.41 6.02
CA ARG A 35 18.85 30.88 6.03
C ARG A 35 17.51 31.58 6.24
N VAL A 36 17.60 32.82 6.70
CA VAL A 36 16.50 33.79 6.66
C VAL A 36 16.68 34.69 5.44
N PRO A 37 15.59 35.23 4.86
CA PRO A 37 15.69 36.17 3.75
C PRO A 37 16.45 37.44 4.17
N ASP A 38 17.32 37.94 3.31
CA ASP A 38 18.13 39.14 3.56
C ASP A 38 18.21 40.09 2.35
N GLN A 39 17.47 39.76 1.30
CA GLN A 39 17.40 40.49 0.03
C GLN A 39 15.95 40.56 -0.49
N SER A 40 15.68 41.60 -1.25
CA SER A 40 14.45 41.78 -2.02
C SER A 40 14.56 41.13 -3.40
N VAL A 41 13.43 40.95 -4.10
CA VAL A 41 13.45 40.51 -5.50
C VAL A 41 13.53 41.70 -6.46
N GLY A 42 14.37 41.59 -7.49
CA GLY A 42 14.48 42.58 -8.56
C GLY A 42 15.56 43.63 -8.35
N LEU A 43 15.84 44.41 -9.41
CA LEU A 43 16.94 45.38 -9.44
C LEU A 43 16.51 46.83 -9.17
N THR A 44 15.20 47.09 -9.16
CA THR A 44 14.64 48.43 -8.94
C THR A 44 14.62 48.75 -7.45
N ASP A 45 15.37 49.78 -7.07
CA ASP A 45 15.51 50.26 -5.68
C ASP A 45 15.98 49.15 -4.72
N TRP A 46 16.76 48.19 -5.23
CA TRP A 46 17.14 46.97 -4.51
C TRP A 46 17.84 47.23 -3.18
N ARG A 47 18.64 48.31 -3.07
CA ARG A 47 19.34 48.63 -1.82
C ARG A 47 18.39 49.01 -0.70
N GLU A 48 17.43 49.87 -1.00
CA GLU A 48 16.40 50.31 -0.04
C GLU A 48 15.51 49.14 0.34
N LYS A 49 15.08 48.34 -0.65
CA LYS A 49 14.24 47.18 -0.40
C LYS A 49 14.96 46.04 0.34
N ASP A 50 16.25 45.86 0.12
CA ASP A 50 17.06 44.90 0.89
C ASP A 50 17.19 45.34 2.36
N GLU A 51 17.31 46.65 2.61
CA GLU A 51 17.28 47.19 3.97
C GLU A 51 15.91 46.96 4.61
N GLU A 52 14.81 47.26 3.91
CA GLU A 52 13.45 46.99 4.40
C GLU A 52 13.20 45.49 4.70
N VAL A 53 13.72 44.58 3.87
CA VAL A 53 13.64 43.14 4.13
C VAL A 53 14.38 42.78 5.41
N ARG A 54 15.60 43.29 5.63
CA ARG A 54 16.35 43.01 6.86
C ARG A 54 15.66 43.57 8.10
N ASP A 55 15.14 44.78 8.01
CA ASP A 55 14.42 45.45 9.10
C ASP A 55 13.14 44.69 9.51
N LEU A 56 12.48 44.03 8.55
CA LEU A 56 11.34 43.16 8.83
C LEU A 56 11.75 41.78 9.36
N VAL A 57 12.86 41.20 8.89
CA VAL A 57 13.33 39.87 9.31
C VAL A 57 13.94 39.88 10.72
N GLU A 58 14.68 40.93 11.10
CA GLU A 58 15.35 41.03 12.40
C GLU A 58 14.39 40.87 13.62
N PRO A 59 13.20 41.49 13.66
CA PRO A 59 12.23 41.26 14.73
C PRO A 59 11.49 39.92 14.61
N LEU A 60 11.54 39.27 13.44
CA LEU A 60 10.86 37.99 13.21
C LEU A 60 11.71 36.81 13.64
N PHE A 61 12.97 36.72 13.22
CA PHE A 61 13.79 35.54 13.47
C PHE A 61 14.92 35.83 14.46
N THR A 62 15.40 34.79 15.12
CA THR A 62 16.55 34.88 16.03
C THR A 62 17.55 33.81 15.66
N ASP A 63 18.84 34.11 15.76
CA ASP A 63 19.88 33.15 15.45
C ASP A 63 19.85 31.95 16.41
N PRO A 64 19.90 30.70 15.89
CA PRO A 64 20.09 29.52 16.72
C PRO A 64 21.47 29.53 17.39
N ILE A 65 21.52 29.09 18.65
CA ILE A 65 22.76 28.94 19.42
C ILE A 65 23.28 27.51 19.26
N GLY A 66 24.50 27.38 18.76
CA GLY A 66 25.15 26.08 18.55
C GLY A 66 24.74 25.40 17.24
N ARG A 67 25.43 24.30 16.92
CA ARG A 67 25.30 23.62 15.61
C ARG A 67 23.90 23.06 15.35
N ASP A 68 23.29 22.47 16.37
CA ASP A 68 21.95 21.85 16.30
C ASP A 68 20.89 22.73 17.00
N GLY A 69 21.18 24.01 17.18
CA GLY A 69 20.31 24.96 17.85
C GLY A 69 19.07 25.31 17.02
N VAL A 70 18.02 25.73 17.71
CA VAL A 70 16.81 26.28 17.11
C VAL A 70 16.64 27.70 17.63
N GLY A 71 16.60 28.67 16.72
CA GLY A 71 16.33 30.06 17.04
C GLY A 71 14.83 30.27 17.10
N GLU A 72 14.27 30.19 18.30
CA GLU A 72 12.82 30.28 18.54
C GLU A 72 12.45 31.67 19.02
N ARG A 73 11.35 32.22 18.49
CA ARG A 73 10.82 33.51 18.92
C ARG A 73 9.30 33.55 18.86
N GLU A 74 8.68 34.04 19.93
CA GLU A 74 7.26 34.36 19.95
C GLU A 74 7.03 35.73 19.29
N VAL A 75 6.08 35.80 18.36
CA VAL A 75 5.74 37.02 17.64
C VAL A 75 4.22 37.16 17.61
N GLY A 76 3.69 38.12 18.37
CA GLY A 76 2.25 38.29 18.52
C GLY A 76 1.62 37.08 19.22
N ARG A 77 0.76 36.33 18.51
CA ARG A 77 0.17 35.08 19.02
C ARG A 77 0.79 33.81 18.40
N GLY A 78 1.77 33.97 17.51
CA GLY A 78 2.40 32.89 16.79
C GLY A 78 3.89 32.79 17.07
N TRP A 79 4.57 31.96 16.27
CA TRP A 79 5.97 31.61 16.50
C TRP A 79 6.78 31.63 15.21
N THR A 80 8.03 32.02 15.32
CA THR A 80 9.04 31.85 14.29
C THR A 80 10.15 30.93 14.78
N TYR A 81 10.72 30.19 13.84
CA TYR A 81 11.85 29.30 14.07
C TYR A 81 12.90 29.51 13.00
N TYR A 82 14.15 29.57 13.38
CA TYR A 82 15.29 29.52 12.47
C TYR A 82 16.19 28.33 12.79
N ILE A 83 16.36 27.44 11.81
CA ILE A 83 17.17 26.22 11.92
C ILE A 83 18.28 26.28 10.87
N LYS A 84 19.53 26.47 11.29
CA LYS A 84 20.69 26.61 10.39
C LYS A 84 21.08 25.34 9.65
N LYS A 85 20.83 24.17 10.25
CA LYS A 85 21.16 22.88 9.66
C LYS A 85 19.91 22.00 9.64
N VAL A 86 19.41 21.69 8.46
CA VAL A 86 18.46 20.60 8.25
C VAL A 86 19.26 19.32 8.08
N ILE A 87 18.84 18.25 8.75
CA ILE A 87 19.53 16.95 8.68
C ILE A 87 19.39 16.39 7.27
N ASP A 88 20.52 16.14 6.61
CA ASP A 88 20.55 15.42 5.33
C ASP A 88 20.59 13.92 5.60
N ARG A 89 19.47 13.24 5.36
CA ARG A 89 19.35 11.80 5.62
C ARG A 89 20.13 10.94 4.63
N SER A 90 20.64 11.52 3.56
CA SER A 90 21.55 10.84 2.63
C SER A 90 23.00 10.79 3.14
N ASP A 91 23.37 11.64 4.10
CA ASP A 91 24.67 11.62 4.76
C ASP A 91 24.67 10.64 5.95
N VAL A 92 25.56 9.65 5.90
CA VAL A 92 25.74 8.62 6.93
C VAL A 92 26.08 9.23 8.30
N LEU A 93 26.74 10.39 8.31
CA LEU A 93 27.09 11.10 9.54
C LEU A 93 25.88 11.78 10.20
N ASP A 94 24.78 11.94 9.45
CA ASP A 94 23.53 12.58 9.84
C ASP A 94 22.39 11.57 10.06
N TRP A 95 22.69 10.27 10.08
CA TRP A 95 21.78 9.17 10.47
C TRP A 95 21.43 9.18 11.98
N ARG A 96 20.91 10.31 12.47
CA ARG A 96 20.32 10.43 13.80
C ARG A 96 18.84 10.01 13.73
N SER A 97 18.30 9.57 14.86
CA SER A 97 16.86 9.30 14.98
C SER A 97 16.04 10.54 14.60
N SER A 98 14.93 10.36 13.87
CA SER A 98 13.97 11.44 13.56
C SER A 98 13.47 12.17 14.82
N ALA A 99 13.55 11.55 15.99
CA ALA A 99 13.19 12.17 17.27
C ALA A 99 14.20 13.22 17.74
N LEU A 100 15.43 13.20 17.21
CA LEU A 100 16.51 14.15 17.51
C LEU A 100 16.65 15.22 16.43
N ASP A 101 15.82 15.16 15.38
CA ASP A 101 15.79 16.16 14.32
C ASP A 101 15.09 17.43 14.83
N PRO A 102 15.81 18.57 14.95
CA PRO A 102 15.22 19.81 15.45
C PRO A 102 14.03 20.29 14.63
N PHE A 103 14.07 20.08 13.30
CA PHE A 103 12.98 20.46 12.40
C PHE A 103 11.72 19.65 12.68
N ILE A 104 11.85 18.31 12.75
CA ILE A 104 10.72 17.43 13.05
C ILE A 104 10.17 17.69 14.46
N LYS A 105 11.04 17.99 15.43
CA LYS A 105 10.64 18.34 16.79
C LYS A 105 9.80 19.62 16.82
N VAL A 106 10.22 20.67 16.11
CA VAL A 106 9.46 21.92 15.99
C VAL A 106 8.11 21.69 15.32
N LEU A 107 8.06 20.92 14.21
CA LEU A 107 6.80 20.57 13.56
C LEU A 107 5.84 19.87 14.53
N ARG A 108 6.33 18.86 15.27
CA ARG A 108 5.53 18.07 16.23
C ARG A 108 5.05 18.87 17.43
N HIS A 109 5.76 19.94 17.80
CA HIS A 109 5.33 20.84 18.88
C HIS A 109 4.03 21.58 18.52
N HIS A 110 3.88 21.98 17.26
CA HIS A 110 2.73 22.75 16.77
C HIS A 110 1.63 21.89 16.13
N VAL A 111 2.02 20.80 15.48
CA VAL A 111 1.12 19.94 14.73
C VAL A 111 1.50 18.48 14.96
N ARG A 112 0.64 17.74 15.68
CA ARG A 112 0.75 16.28 15.81
C ARG A 112 0.76 15.62 14.42
N PRO A 113 1.49 14.53 14.19
CA PRO A 113 1.44 13.79 12.94
C PRO A 113 0.01 13.44 12.54
N ASP A 114 -0.34 13.59 11.27
CA ASP A 114 -1.67 13.23 10.75
C ASP A 114 -1.81 11.71 10.56
N PHE A 115 -0.68 11.07 10.26
CA PHE A 115 -0.48 9.65 10.07
C PHE A 115 0.84 9.29 10.78
N GLY A 116 0.75 8.54 11.87
CA GLY A 116 1.85 8.22 12.76
C GLY A 116 2.22 6.74 12.71
N ILE A 117 3.52 6.46 12.72
CA ILE A 117 4.07 5.12 12.90
C ILE A 117 5.01 5.20 14.10
N ASP A 118 4.82 4.33 15.09
CA ASP A 118 5.80 4.12 16.15
C ASP A 118 6.93 3.24 15.62
N PHE A 119 7.98 3.89 15.12
CA PHE A 119 9.16 3.21 14.58
C PHE A 119 9.85 2.29 15.60
N ALA A 120 9.87 2.66 16.89
CA ALA A 120 10.52 1.85 17.92
C ALA A 120 9.73 0.56 18.16
N ARG A 121 8.41 0.66 18.32
CA ARG A 121 7.52 -0.50 18.48
C ARG A 121 7.49 -1.38 17.24
N ALA A 122 7.56 -0.78 16.05
CA ALA A 122 7.62 -1.48 14.77
C ALA A 122 9.00 -2.08 14.45
N GLY A 123 10.04 -1.79 15.25
CA GLY A 123 11.40 -2.27 14.99
C GLY A 123 12.03 -1.73 13.69
N ILE A 124 11.54 -0.59 13.18
CA ILE A 124 12.03 0.07 11.97
C ILE A 124 12.68 1.41 12.34
N ARG A 125 13.52 1.96 11.46
CA ARG A 125 14.16 3.28 11.68
C ARG A 125 13.43 4.42 10.97
N GLU A 126 12.72 4.08 9.91
CA GLU A 126 11.98 5.00 9.07
C GLU A 126 10.81 4.29 8.40
N ASN A 127 9.91 5.10 7.84
CA ASN A 127 8.84 4.60 6.99
C ASN A 127 9.44 4.17 5.65
N ASN A 128 9.33 2.89 5.33
CA ASN A 128 9.98 2.29 4.17
C ASN A 128 9.07 2.19 2.93
N GLY A 129 7.84 2.70 2.97
CA GLY A 129 6.95 2.65 1.79
C GLY A 129 5.46 2.73 2.05
N LEU A 130 4.99 3.13 3.24
CA LEU A 130 3.59 3.52 3.39
C LEU A 130 3.42 4.98 3.01
N THR A 131 2.47 5.27 2.12
CA THR A 131 2.11 6.62 1.73
C THR A 131 0.64 6.84 1.99
N PHE A 132 0.24 8.10 2.22
CA PHE A 132 -1.15 8.40 2.46
C PHE A 132 -1.59 9.75 1.88
N VAL A 133 -2.88 9.86 1.62
CA VAL A 133 -3.59 11.11 1.36
C VAL A 133 -4.77 11.19 2.32
N HIS A 134 -4.94 12.34 2.95
CA HIS A 134 -6.05 12.59 3.86
C HIS A 134 -7.00 13.64 3.29
N ARG A 135 -8.31 13.36 3.30
CA ARG A 135 -9.38 14.29 2.97
C ARG A 135 -10.41 14.34 4.10
N VAL A 136 -10.89 15.53 4.41
CA VAL A 136 -12.03 15.74 5.30
C VAL A 136 -13.28 15.91 4.45
N VAL A 137 -14.34 15.15 4.74
CA VAL A 137 -15.61 15.17 4.01
C VAL A 137 -16.74 15.39 5.02
N GLY A 138 -17.20 16.63 5.15
CA GLY A 138 -18.14 17.00 6.22
C GLY A 138 -17.51 16.78 7.58
N ASP A 139 -18.18 15.99 8.43
CA ASP A 139 -17.68 15.59 9.75
C ASP A 139 -16.94 14.24 9.73
N SER A 140 -16.59 13.71 8.55
CA SER A 140 -15.90 12.44 8.37
C SER A 140 -14.47 12.64 7.83
N ASP A 141 -13.56 11.70 8.12
CA ASP A 141 -12.19 11.70 7.59
C ASP A 141 -12.01 10.51 6.64
N LEU A 142 -11.34 10.73 5.52
CA LEU A 142 -11.01 9.70 4.53
C LEU A 142 -9.51 9.69 4.30
N TYR A 143 -8.87 8.57 4.64
CA TYR A 143 -7.46 8.31 4.37
C TYR A 143 -7.35 7.30 3.24
N PHE A 144 -6.63 7.64 2.17
CA PHE A 144 -6.16 6.68 1.19
C PHE A 144 -4.75 6.26 1.58
N VAL A 145 -4.51 4.98 1.86
CA VAL A 145 -3.22 4.45 2.31
C VAL A 145 -2.71 3.46 1.28
N THR A 146 -1.43 3.55 0.92
CA THR A 146 -0.80 2.70 -0.09
C THR A 146 0.53 2.18 0.40
N ASN A 147 0.73 0.86 0.26
CA ASN A 147 2.03 0.22 0.35
C ASN A 147 2.70 0.29 -1.03
N ILE A 148 3.80 1.03 -1.17
CA ILE A 148 4.56 1.13 -2.43
C ILE A 148 5.71 0.11 -2.52
N GLN A 149 5.75 -0.87 -1.62
CA GLN A 149 6.79 -1.90 -1.60
C GLN A 149 6.33 -3.18 -2.30
N ASP A 150 7.31 -3.99 -2.71
CA ASP A 150 7.13 -5.33 -3.25
C ASP A 150 6.96 -6.43 -2.18
N ARG A 151 6.77 -6.03 -0.92
CA ARG A 151 6.58 -6.90 0.24
C ARG A 151 5.39 -6.43 1.08
N PRO A 152 4.74 -7.33 1.83
CA PRO A 152 3.64 -6.94 2.71
C PRO A 152 4.10 -5.99 3.81
N SER A 153 3.17 -5.15 4.27
CA SER A 153 3.33 -4.23 5.39
C SER A 153 2.29 -4.55 6.45
N GLU A 154 2.74 -4.86 7.67
CA GLU A 154 1.89 -5.08 8.83
C GLU A 154 2.35 -4.16 9.95
N LEU A 155 1.70 -3.01 10.08
CA LEU A 155 2.14 -1.96 11.00
C LEU A 155 0.94 -1.35 11.74
N PRO A 156 1.07 -1.08 13.05
CA PRO A 156 0.11 -0.23 13.76
C PRO A 156 0.28 1.21 13.28
N ILE A 157 -0.80 1.78 12.74
CA ILE A 157 -0.84 3.13 12.21
C ILE A 157 -1.76 4.00 13.06
N THR A 158 -1.25 5.11 13.58
CA THR A 158 -2.05 6.10 14.30
C THR A 158 -2.56 7.18 13.36
N PHE A 159 -3.88 7.26 13.20
CA PHE A 159 -4.57 8.32 12.47
C PHE A 159 -4.96 9.42 13.45
N ARG A 160 -4.74 10.70 13.11
CA ARG A 160 -5.08 11.85 13.97
C ARG A 160 -6.58 12.16 13.92
N VAL A 161 -7.37 11.17 14.30
CA VAL A 161 -8.83 11.19 14.35
C VAL A 161 -9.27 10.76 15.75
N GLU A 162 -10.23 11.49 16.30
CA GLU A 162 -10.80 11.28 17.64
C GLU A 162 -12.33 11.28 17.55
N GLY A 163 -13.02 10.48 18.36
CA GLY A 163 -14.50 10.47 18.43
C GLY A 163 -15.22 10.00 17.17
N LYS A 164 -14.56 9.17 16.36
CA LYS A 164 -15.08 8.59 15.13
C LYS A 164 -14.76 7.12 15.07
N VAL A 165 -15.53 6.40 14.25
CA VAL A 165 -15.42 4.96 14.11
C VAL A 165 -14.92 4.58 12.71
N PRO A 166 -13.93 3.68 12.59
CA PRO A 166 -13.30 3.36 11.31
C PRO A 166 -14.07 2.30 10.50
N SER A 167 -13.96 2.43 9.18
CA SER A 167 -14.36 1.43 8.20
C SER A 167 -13.27 1.33 7.12
N ILE A 168 -13.08 0.15 6.55
CA ILE A 168 -12.13 -0.09 5.46
C ILE A 168 -12.90 -0.27 4.16
N TRP A 169 -12.53 0.47 3.12
CA TRP A 169 -13.13 0.35 1.80
C TRP A 169 -12.10 -0.21 0.82
N ASN A 170 -12.42 -1.35 0.25
CA ASN A 170 -11.56 -2.03 -0.70
C ASN A 170 -11.78 -1.41 -2.10
N PRO A 171 -10.77 -0.73 -2.68
CA PRO A 171 -10.90 -0.06 -3.97
C PRO A 171 -11.01 -1.01 -5.16
N TYR A 172 -10.67 -2.29 -4.99
CA TYR A 172 -10.62 -3.27 -6.06
C TYR A 172 -11.98 -3.90 -6.35
N ASN A 173 -12.75 -4.21 -5.30
CA ASN A 173 -14.07 -4.86 -5.41
C ASN A 173 -15.24 -3.98 -4.91
N GLY A 174 -14.95 -2.83 -4.30
CA GLY A 174 -15.96 -1.90 -3.76
C GLY A 174 -16.57 -2.36 -2.44
N GLU A 175 -16.06 -3.42 -1.82
CA GLU A 175 -16.53 -3.86 -0.51
C GLU A 175 -16.19 -2.84 0.57
N VAL A 176 -17.12 -2.68 1.51
CA VAL A 176 -16.99 -1.81 2.66
C VAL A 176 -17.22 -2.63 3.92
N HIS A 177 -16.21 -2.68 4.77
CA HIS A 177 -16.26 -3.42 6.03
C HIS A 177 -16.06 -2.46 7.20
N ARG A 178 -16.83 -2.63 8.27
CA ARG A 178 -16.58 -1.93 9.54
C ARG A 178 -15.28 -2.47 10.14
N LEU A 179 -14.43 -1.59 10.66
CA LEU A 179 -13.22 -1.99 11.37
C LEU A 179 -13.48 -1.97 12.87
N PHE A 180 -13.55 -3.14 13.48
CA PHE A 180 -13.70 -3.26 14.93
C PHE A 180 -12.36 -3.44 15.66
N GLU A 181 -11.27 -3.69 14.95
CA GLU A 181 -9.94 -3.80 15.56
C GLU A 181 -9.18 -2.46 15.49
N TYR A 182 -9.17 -1.71 16.60
CA TYR A 182 -8.43 -0.45 16.74
C TYR A 182 -8.19 -0.08 18.21
N LYS A 183 -7.24 0.82 18.49
CA LYS A 183 -7.00 1.39 19.82
C LYS A 183 -7.23 2.88 19.82
N ILE A 184 -7.91 3.38 20.85
CA ILE A 184 -8.00 4.81 21.13
C ILE A 184 -6.76 5.22 21.92
N MET A 185 -5.90 6.03 21.29
CA MET A 185 -4.68 6.58 21.87
C MET A 185 -4.87 8.07 22.15
N ARG A 186 -3.99 8.66 22.96
CA ARG A 186 -4.01 10.12 23.18
C ARG A 186 -3.74 10.89 21.88
N GLU A 187 -2.95 10.30 20.99
CA GLU A 187 -2.52 10.87 19.73
C GLU A 187 -3.56 10.73 18.60
N GLY A 188 -4.54 9.84 18.76
CA GLY A 188 -5.56 9.53 17.76
C GLY A 188 -6.00 8.06 17.80
N THR A 189 -6.46 7.53 16.68
CA THR A 189 -6.94 6.14 16.55
C THR A 189 -5.86 5.27 15.90
N GLU A 190 -5.37 4.24 16.60
CA GLU A 190 -4.37 3.29 16.09
C GLU A 190 -5.06 2.05 15.48
N ILE A 191 -4.76 1.72 14.22
CA ILE A 191 -5.29 0.55 13.51
C ILE A 191 -4.12 -0.35 13.11
N PRO A 192 -4.18 -1.68 13.36
CA PRO A 192 -3.19 -2.64 12.88
C PRO A 192 -3.39 -2.90 11.38
N LEU A 193 -2.87 -2.00 10.55
CA LEU A 193 -3.08 -2.03 9.11
C LEU A 193 -2.19 -3.10 8.47
N ARG A 194 -2.81 -4.01 7.71
CA ARG A 194 -2.14 -5.04 6.91
C ARG A 194 -2.39 -4.75 5.44
N LEU A 195 -1.33 -4.58 4.66
CA LEU A 195 -1.38 -4.33 3.23
C LEU A 195 -0.40 -5.27 2.51
N ALA A 196 -0.89 -6.00 1.52
CA ALA A 196 -0.12 -6.80 0.60
C ALA A 196 0.86 -5.92 -0.24
N PRO A 197 1.83 -6.53 -0.96
CA PRO A 197 2.69 -5.79 -1.88
C PRO A 197 1.90 -4.93 -2.86
N TYR A 198 2.24 -3.65 -2.96
CA TYR A 198 1.56 -2.69 -3.83
C TYR A 198 0.06 -2.48 -3.55
N GLU A 199 -0.45 -2.97 -2.42
CA GLU A 199 -1.85 -2.81 -2.06
C GLU A 199 -2.16 -1.39 -1.60
N SER A 200 -3.37 -0.95 -1.91
CA SER A 200 -3.94 0.29 -1.40
C SER A 200 -5.33 0.07 -0.83
N THR A 201 -5.71 0.89 0.14
CA THR A 201 -7.02 0.84 0.77
C THR A 201 -7.48 2.23 1.19
N PHE A 202 -8.77 2.37 1.47
CA PHE A 202 -9.33 3.56 2.11
C PHE A 202 -9.72 3.24 3.55
N ILE A 203 -9.34 4.11 4.48
CA ILE A 203 -9.83 4.12 5.86
C ILE A 203 -10.74 5.32 6.01
N PHE A 204 -12.02 5.04 6.26
CA PHE A 204 -13.05 6.05 6.43
C PHE A 204 -13.49 6.12 7.89
N PHE A 205 -13.50 7.31 8.46
CA PHE A 205 -13.89 7.56 9.85
C PHE A 205 -15.17 8.39 9.88
N ASP A 206 -16.26 7.82 10.40
CA ASP A 206 -17.52 8.52 10.58
C ASP A 206 -17.75 8.89 12.05
N PRO A 207 -18.46 10.00 12.34
CA PRO A 207 -18.90 10.33 13.70
C PRO A 207 -19.62 9.16 14.36
N GLY A 208 -19.14 8.76 15.53
CA GLY A 208 -19.70 7.62 16.24
C GLY A 208 -18.79 7.14 17.36
N VAL A 209 -19.31 6.22 18.16
CA VAL A 209 -18.58 5.54 19.22
C VAL A 209 -18.99 4.07 19.16
N ASP A 210 -18.03 3.18 19.05
CA ASP A 210 -18.27 1.75 19.25
C ASP A 210 -18.07 1.45 20.74
N PRO A 211 -19.15 1.16 21.50
CA PRO A 211 -19.02 0.80 22.92
C PRO A 211 -18.26 -0.52 23.08
N LEU A 212 -18.33 -1.41 22.08
CA LEU A 212 -17.63 -2.68 22.01
C LEU A 212 -16.71 -2.71 20.79
N HIS A 213 -15.41 -2.82 21.01
CA HIS A 213 -14.41 -2.98 19.95
C HIS A 213 -13.25 -3.86 20.43
N VAL A 214 -12.42 -4.31 19.50
CA VAL A 214 -11.22 -5.12 19.76
C VAL A 214 -10.01 -4.22 19.74
N SER A 215 -9.24 -4.19 20.83
CA SER A 215 -8.00 -3.42 20.92
C SER A 215 -6.79 -4.18 20.35
N GLY A 216 -6.87 -5.51 20.25
CA GLY A 216 -5.86 -6.30 19.54
C GLY A 216 -6.20 -7.79 19.51
N SER A 217 -5.81 -8.47 18.44
CA SER A 217 -6.04 -9.89 18.24
C SER A 217 -4.99 -10.49 17.31
N ASN A 218 -5.01 -11.82 17.19
CA ASN A 218 -4.32 -12.54 16.11
C ASN A 218 -5.28 -13.08 15.04
N LEU A 219 -6.53 -12.59 15.02
CA LEU A 219 -7.53 -12.95 14.03
C LEU A 219 -7.43 -12.03 12.79
N LEU A 220 -7.95 -12.50 11.66
CA LEU A 220 -8.24 -11.67 10.48
C LEU A 220 -9.73 -11.31 10.45
N ASN A 221 -10.07 -10.21 9.79
CA ASN A 221 -11.45 -9.78 9.53
C ASN A 221 -12.32 -9.80 10.80
N VAL A 222 -11.84 -9.16 11.86
CA VAL A 222 -12.51 -9.13 13.17
C VAL A 222 -13.87 -8.41 13.05
N GLY A 223 -14.93 -9.13 13.39
CA GLY A 223 -16.31 -8.67 13.51
C GLY A 223 -16.76 -8.57 14.96
N VAL A 224 -17.72 -7.69 15.22
CA VAL A 224 -18.35 -7.54 16.55
C VAL A 224 -19.87 -7.54 16.39
N ASP A 225 -20.54 -8.43 17.13
CA ASP A 225 -21.98 -8.45 17.36
C ASP A 225 -22.24 -7.93 18.78
N ALA A 226 -22.49 -6.62 18.88
CA ALA A 226 -22.69 -5.95 20.16
C ALA A 226 -23.95 -6.40 20.90
N GLU A 227 -25.02 -6.78 20.19
CA GLU A 227 -26.26 -7.26 20.80
C GLU A 227 -26.06 -8.61 21.48
N ARG A 228 -25.28 -9.50 20.85
CA ARG A 228 -24.95 -10.82 21.41
C ARG A 228 -23.67 -10.86 22.23
N LYS A 229 -23.00 -9.71 22.41
CA LYS A 229 -21.69 -9.62 23.07
C LYS A 229 -20.71 -10.65 22.51
N ARG A 230 -20.53 -10.66 21.20
CA ARG A 230 -19.72 -11.67 20.52
C ARG A 230 -18.75 -11.02 19.56
N ILE A 231 -17.56 -11.59 19.49
CA ILE A 231 -16.56 -11.28 18.48
C ILE A 231 -16.43 -12.47 17.58
N ASP A 232 -16.40 -12.21 16.28
CA ASP A 232 -16.04 -13.20 15.28
C ASP A 232 -14.77 -12.77 14.55
N GLY A 233 -14.08 -13.74 13.98
CA GLY A 233 -12.90 -13.49 13.19
C GLY A 233 -12.40 -14.77 12.54
N VAL A 234 -11.33 -14.63 11.77
CA VAL A 234 -10.79 -15.73 10.96
C VAL A 234 -9.41 -16.10 11.45
N ALA A 235 -9.26 -17.35 11.91
CA ALA A 235 -7.97 -17.95 12.23
C ALA A 235 -7.33 -18.58 10.98
N THR A 236 -6.01 -18.38 10.87
CA THR A 236 -5.20 -18.86 9.74
C THR A 236 -4.20 -19.94 10.12
N ALA A 237 -4.08 -20.29 11.40
CA ALA A 237 -3.19 -21.33 11.90
C ALA A 237 -3.78 -22.01 13.15
N ASN A 238 -3.33 -23.25 13.40
CA ASN A 238 -3.51 -23.90 14.70
C ASN A 238 -2.67 -23.20 15.77
N GLY A 239 -3.17 -23.15 16.99
CA GLY A 239 -2.53 -22.53 18.14
C GLY A 239 -3.48 -21.72 19.01
N ALA A 240 -2.90 -20.93 19.90
CA ALA A 240 -3.65 -20.00 20.74
C ALA A 240 -4.22 -18.86 19.88
N VAL A 241 -5.51 -18.60 20.04
CA VAL A 241 -6.24 -17.46 19.49
C VAL A 241 -6.59 -16.55 20.64
N PHE A 242 -6.32 -15.25 20.48
CA PHE A 242 -6.64 -14.26 21.50
C PHE A 242 -7.29 -13.01 20.91
N ALA A 243 -8.11 -12.35 21.72
CA ALA A 243 -8.67 -11.04 21.45
C ALA A 243 -8.78 -10.22 22.74
N SER A 244 -8.19 -9.04 22.77
CA SER A 244 -8.33 -8.05 23.84
C SER A 244 -9.46 -7.09 23.48
N VAL A 245 -10.55 -7.16 24.23
CA VAL A 245 -11.83 -6.48 23.96
C VAL A 245 -11.99 -5.30 24.88
N VAL A 246 -12.51 -4.19 24.36
CA VAL A 246 -12.90 -3.02 25.15
C VAL A 246 -14.41 -2.88 25.07
N ASN A 247 -15.06 -2.88 26.24
CA ASN A 247 -16.51 -2.71 26.39
C ASN A 247 -16.80 -1.56 27.37
N GLU A 248 -17.38 -0.46 26.89
CA GLU A 248 -17.68 0.75 27.69
C GLU A 248 -16.47 1.31 28.49
N GLY A 249 -15.25 1.00 28.05
CA GLY A 249 -14.00 1.42 28.71
C GLY A 249 -13.35 0.35 29.58
N ASP A 250 -14.05 -0.75 29.89
CA ASP A 250 -13.48 -1.91 30.56
C ASP A 250 -12.80 -2.84 29.55
N SER A 251 -11.65 -3.40 29.92
CA SER A 251 -10.88 -4.31 29.07
C SER A 251 -11.02 -5.75 29.52
N GLN A 252 -11.28 -6.66 28.59
CA GLN A 252 -11.33 -8.11 28.81
C GLN A 252 -10.48 -8.83 27.78
N ASP A 253 -9.65 -9.78 28.22
CA ASP A 253 -8.91 -10.68 27.33
C ASP A 253 -9.67 -12.00 27.15
N LEU A 254 -9.85 -12.39 25.89
CA LEU A 254 -10.48 -13.65 25.48
C LEU A 254 -9.43 -14.54 24.84
N GLU A 255 -9.45 -15.84 25.16
CA GLU A 255 -8.53 -16.82 24.60
C GLU A 255 -9.25 -18.13 24.26
N THR A 256 -8.81 -18.78 23.19
CA THR A 256 -9.19 -20.16 22.83
C THR A 256 -8.04 -20.84 22.10
N VAL A 257 -8.16 -22.13 21.82
CA VAL A 257 -7.15 -22.90 21.08
C VAL A 257 -7.80 -23.60 19.89
N ILE A 258 -7.14 -23.54 18.75
CA ILE A 258 -7.51 -24.26 17.53
C ILE A 258 -6.45 -25.32 17.25
N ASP A 259 -6.86 -26.58 17.12
CA ASP A 259 -5.99 -27.72 16.83
C ASP A 259 -6.47 -28.58 15.64
N ASP A 260 -7.57 -28.17 15.01
CA ASP A 260 -8.26 -28.87 13.93
C ASP A 260 -8.25 -28.14 12.59
N LEU A 261 -7.55 -27.00 12.47
CA LEU A 261 -7.40 -26.31 11.19
C LEU A 261 -6.52 -27.16 10.26
N PRO A 262 -7.04 -27.59 9.09
CA PRO A 262 -6.27 -28.40 8.18
C PRO A 262 -5.13 -27.63 7.51
N ALA A 263 -4.05 -28.33 7.16
CA ALA A 263 -2.96 -27.74 6.39
C ALA A 263 -3.43 -27.36 4.96
N PRO A 264 -2.87 -26.30 4.34
CA PRO A 264 -3.16 -25.96 2.95
C PRO A 264 -2.84 -27.13 2.00
N PHE A 265 -3.71 -27.35 1.02
CA PHE A 265 -3.47 -28.35 -0.03
C PHE A 265 -2.59 -27.73 -1.10
N ILE A 266 -1.45 -28.35 -1.40
CA ILE A 266 -0.61 -27.93 -2.53
C ILE A 266 -1.07 -28.70 -3.76
N LEU A 267 -1.39 -27.97 -4.84
CA LEU A 267 -1.82 -28.52 -6.12
C LEU A 267 -0.61 -28.62 -7.07
N ASP A 268 0.29 -29.56 -6.80
CA ASP A 268 1.51 -29.74 -7.60
C ASP A 268 1.23 -30.35 -9.00
N GLY A 269 0.11 -31.08 -9.14
CA GLY A 269 -0.34 -31.65 -10.41
C GLY A 269 -0.87 -33.08 -10.28
N PRO A 270 -1.08 -33.77 -11.41
CA PRO A 270 -0.75 -33.32 -12.77
C PRO A 270 -1.66 -32.18 -13.26
N TRP A 271 -1.07 -31.26 -14.02
CA TRP A 271 -1.76 -30.20 -14.76
C TRP A 271 -1.71 -30.49 -16.25
N ASN A 272 -2.82 -30.33 -16.96
CA ASN A 272 -2.83 -30.30 -18.42
C ASN A 272 -2.68 -28.85 -18.87
N LEU A 273 -1.61 -28.53 -19.61
CA LEU A 273 -1.35 -27.21 -20.18
C LEU A 273 -1.62 -27.24 -21.68
N VAL A 274 -2.45 -26.31 -22.15
CA VAL A 274 -2.64 -26.00 -23.57
C VAL A 274 -2.22 -24.56 -23.85
N LEU A 275 -1.26 -24.38 -24.76
CA LEU A 275 -0.85 -23.09 -25.30
C LEU A 275 -1.22 -23.03 -26.78
N GLU A 276 -2.04 -22.06 -27.17
CA GLU A 276 -2.44 -21.88 -28.56
C GLU A 276 -2.70 -20.39 -28.85
N SER A 277 -2.24 -19.92 -30.01
CA SER A 277 -2.63 -18.60 -30.52
C SER A 277 -2.55 -18.58 -32.05
N PRO A 278 -3.14 -17.59 -32.74
CA PRO A 278 -3.04 -17.48 -34.20
C PRO A 278 -1.61 -17.42 -34.76
N HIS A 279 -0.62 -17.11 -33.90
CA HIS A 279 0.78 -16.95 -34.28
C HIS A 279 1.72 -17.93 -33.56
N PHE A 280 1.16 -18.95 -32.92
CA PHE A 280 1.92 -19.94 -32.17
C PHE A 280 1.28 -21.32 -32.32
N SER A 281 2.06 -22.29 -32.79
CA SER A 281 1.59 -23.66 -32.96
C SER A 281 1.14 -24.25 -31.64
N ARG A 282 -0.01 -24.93 -31.63
CA ARG A 282 -0.57 -25.55 -30.43
C ARG A 282 0.47 -26.45 -29.75
N VAL A 283 0.67 -26.23 -28.45
CA VAL A 283 1.47 -27.07 -27.55
C VAL A 283 0.54 -27.59 -26.47
N GLU A 284 0.57 -28.89 -26.24
CA GLU A 284 -0.15 -29.55 -25.16
C GLU A 284 0.84 -30.37 -24.33
N LYS A 285 0.85 -30.17 -23.01
CA LYS A 285 1.81 -30.78 -22.09
C LYS A 285 1.13 -31.18 -20.80
N GLN A 286 1.49 -32.35 -20.27
CA GLN A 286 1.20 -32.70 -18.88
C GLN A 286 2.36 -32.25 -17.99
N LEU A 287 2.06 -31.43 -16.98
CA LEU A 287 3.03 -30.87 -16.04
C LEU A 287 2.84 -31.48 -14.66
N PHE A 288 3.93 -31.96 -14.06
CA PHE A 288 3.97 -32.41 -12.66
C PHE A 288 4.57 -31.38 -11.71
N HIS A 289 5.13 -30.31 -12.29
CA HIS A 289 5.61 -29.12 -11.61
C HIS A 289 5.30 -27.93 -12.50
N LEU A 290 4.82 -26.85 -11.88
CA LEU A 290 4.56 -25.59 -12.56
C LEU A 290 5.90 -24.87 -12.82
N GLU A 291 6.09 -24.36 -14.03
CA GLU A 291 7.30 -23.69 -14.49
C GLU A 291 6.96 -22.47 -15.36
N SER A 292 7.90 -21.53 -15.48
CA SER A 292 7.73 -20.42 -16.41
C SER A 292 7.79 -20.93 -17.85
N TRP A 293 6.91 -20.43 -18.72
CA TRP A 293 6.97 -20.75 -20.15
C TRP A 293 8.31 -20.37 -20.79
N THR A 294 8.96 -19.34 -20.25
CA THR A 294 10.27 -18.82 -20.68
C THR A 294 11.44 -19.72 -20.35
N ASP A 295 11.24 -20.71 -19.48
CA ASP A 295 12.31 -21.64 -19.07
C ASP A 295 12.37 -22.87 -19.99
N ASN A 296 11.47 -22.94 -20.98
CA ASN A 296 11.32 -24.07 -21.88
C ASN A 296 11.34 -23.61 -23.34
N LEU A 297 12.33 -24.08 -24.12
CA LEU A 297 12.58 -23.69 -25.52
C LEU A 297 11.36 -23.86 -26.45
N GLN A 298 10.45 -24.79 -26.14
CA GLN A 298 9.25 -24.98 -26.96
C GLN A 298 8.20 -23.89 -26.73
N THR A 299 8.23 -23.22 -25.57
CA THR A 299 7.19 -22.31 -25.10
C THR A 299 7.69 -20.89 -24.79
N GLU A 300 9.00 -20.65 -24.83
CA GLU A 300 9.62 -19.38 -24.43
C GLU A 300 9.17 -18.17 -25.25
N SER A 301 8.75 -18.40 -26.49
CA SER A 301 8.23 -17.37 -27.41
C SER A 301 6.72 -17.17 -27.32
N PHE A 302 6.01 -17.94 -26.49
CA PHE A 302 4.56 -17.85 -26.37
C PHE A 302 4.15 -16.53 -25.69
N SER A 303 3.26 -15.81 -26.37
CA SER A 303 2.48 -14.72 -25.78
C SER A 303 1.01 -14.92 -26.10
N GLY A 304 0.16 -14.88 -25.08
CA GLY A 304 -1.27 -15.16 -25.18
C GLY A 304 -1.81 -15.77 -23.89
N THR A 305 -2.92 -16.50 -24.01
CA THR A 305 -3.55 -17.20 -22.88
C THR A 305 -3.19 -18.68 -22.91
N GLY A 306 -2.56 -19.16 -21.84
CA GLY A 306 -2.34 -20.58 -21.59
C GLY A 306 -3.42 -21.13 -20.66
N VAL A 307 -3.98 -22.28 -21.01
CA VAL A 307 -5.05 -22.92 -20.24
C VAL A 307 -4.45 -24.08 -19.46
N TYR A 308 -4.59 -24.03 -18.14
CA TYR A 308 -4.18 -25.08 -17.20
C TYR A 308 -5.43 -25.76 -16.65
N GLU A 309 -5.49 -27.09 -16.69
CA GLU A 309 -6.59 -27.87 -16.13
C GLU A 309 -6.07 -28.94 -15.17
N THR A 310 -6.76 -29.10 -14.04
CA THR A 310 -6.52 -30.18 -13.09
C THR A 310 -7.81 -30.54 -12.35
N ARG A 311 -7.75 -31.56 -11.50
CA ARG A 311 -8.84 -31.94 -10.60
C ARG A 311 -8.38 -31.90 -9.16
N ILE A 312 -9.27 -31.43 -8.29
CA ILE A 312 -9.04 -31.39 -6.84
C ILE A 312 -10.09 -32.23 -6.13
N GLU A 313 -9.66 -33.04 -5.18
CA GLU A 313 -10.58 -33.81 -4.33
C GLU A 313 -10.80 -33.09 -3.01
N ILE A 314 -12.05 -32.75 -2.71
CA ILE A 314 -12.42 -31.99 -1.51
C ILE A 314 -13.19 -32.90 -0.54
N PRO A 315 -12.67 -33.12 0.69
CA PRO A 315 -13.39 -33.85 1.71
C PRO A 315 -14.58 -33.05 2.22
N LYS A 316 -15.68 -33.75 2.56
CA LYS A 316 -16.91 -33.13 3.09
C LYS A 316 -16.69 -32.21 4.29
N THR A 317 -15.72 -32.53 5.15
CA THR A 317 -15.41 -31.77 6.38
C THR A 317 -14.95 -30.34 6.12
N TYR A 318 -14.47 -30.05 4.91
CA TYR A 318 -13.99 -28.72 4.53
C TYR A 318 -15.13 -27.84 4.02
N LEU A 319 -16.22 -28.43 3.55
CA LEU A 319 -17.37 -27.72 2.98
C LEU A 319 -18.36 -27.24 4.04
N SER A 320 -18.17 -27.63 5.30
CA SER A 320 -19.01 -27.22 6.42
C SER A 320 -18.43 -26.02 7.16
N ASP A 321 -19.34 -25.20 7.71
CA ASP A 321 -18.99 -24.26 8.78
C ASP A 321 -18.21 -24.99 9.88
N PRO A 322 -17.12 -24.43 10.42
CA PRO A 322 -16.64 -23.04 10.33
C PRO A 322 -15.57 -22.75 9.27
N TYR A 323 -15.36 -23.62 8.29
CA TYR A 323 -14.28 -23.44 7.32
C TYR A 323 -14.67 -22.52 6.16
N ALA A 324 -13.70 -21.70 5.74
CA ALA A 324 -13.73 -20.93 4.50
C ALA A 324 -12.49 -21.31 3.68
N LEU A 325 -12.65 -21.45 2.36
CA LEU A 325 -11.58 -21.88 1.47
C LEU A 325 -11.21 -20.75 0.53
N SER A 326 -9.93 -20.63 0.21
CA SER A 326 -9.45 -19.71 -0.80
C SER A 326 -8.39 -20.36 -1.69
N LEU A 327 -8.37 -19.98 -2.95
CA LEU A 327 -7.37 -20.37 -3.93
C LEU A 327 -6.24 -19.33 -3.93
N ASP A 328 -5.04 -19.77 -3.57
CA ASP A 328 -3.80 -19.03 -3.74
C ASP A 328 -3.09 -19.56 -4.98
N LEU A 329 -2.92 -18.73 -6.01
CA LEU A 329 -2.23 -19.14 -7.25
C LEU A 329 -0.71 -19.04 -7.14
N GLY A 330 -0.19 -18.49 -6.06
CA GLY A 330 1.22 -18.18 -5.89
C GLY A 330 1.70 -17.19 -6.95
N LYS A 331 2.80 -17.52 -7.63
CA LYS A 331 3.36 -16.65 -8.66
C LYS A 331 2.66 -16.85 -10.00
N VAL A 332 2.17 -15.77 -10.58
CA VAL A 332 1.52 -15.72 -11.90
C VAL A 332 2.23 -14.71 -12.79
N GLY A 333 2.54 -15.10 -14.02
CA GLY A 333 3.07 -14.25 -15.07
C GLY A 333 2.06 -14.13 -16.23
N GLN A 334 1.10 -13.21 -16.23
CA GLN A 334 0.98 -12.01 -15.39
C GLN A 334 -0.39 -11.88 -14.72
N VAL A 335 -1.46 -12.26 -15.41
CA VAL A 335 -2.85 -12.25 -14.90
C VAL A 335 -3.46 -13.63 -15.13
N ALA A 336 -4.28 -14.09 -14.20
CA ALA A 336 -4.97 -15.37 -14.31
C ALA A 336 -6.46 -15.25 -14.00
N GLU A 337 -7.33 -15.87 -14.78
CA GLU A 337 -8.72 -16.12 -14.41
C GLU A 337 -8.89 -17.57 -13.98
N ALA A 338 -9.55 -17.79 -12.84
CA ALA A 338 -9.76 -19.12 -12.30
C ALA A 338 -11.22 -19.54 -12.45
N PHE A 339 -11.44 -20.80 -12.78
CA PHE A 339 -12.74 -21.42 -12.93
C PHE A 339 -12.82 -22.71 -12.13
N VAL A 340 -13.93 -22.90 -11.43
CA VAL A 340 -14.23 -24.13 -10.68
C VAL A 340 -15.52 -24.70 -11.22
N ASN A 341 -15.50 -25.97 -11.65
CA ASN A 341 -16.65 -26.67 -12.22
C ASN A 341 -17.33 -25.88 -13.38
N GLY A 342 -16.54 -25.10 -14.13
CA GLY A 342 -17.00 -24.26 -15.25
C GLY A 342 -17.47 -22.85 -14.87
N GLU A 343 -17.58 -22.52 -13.59
CA GLU A 343 -17.94 -21.18 -13.10
C GLU A 343 -16.68 -20.36 -12.82
N SER A 344 -16.65 -19.08 -13.24
CA SER A 344 -15.54 -18.17 -12.91
C SER A 344 -15.61 -17.78 -11.44
N ILE A 345 -14.49 -17.91 -10.73
CA ILE A 345 -14.34 -17.50 -9.32
C ILE A 345 -13.56 -16.17 -9.18
N GLY A 346 -13.22 -15.54 -10.31
CA GLY A 346 -12.57 -14.25 -10.36
C GLY A 346 -11.19 -14.23 -11.01
N VAL A 347 -10.64 -13.02 -11.09
CA VAL A 347 -9.38 -12.72 -11.77
C VAL A 347 -8.30 -12.37 -10.74
N HIS A 348 -7.19 -13.09 -10.80
CA HIS A 348 -5.94 -12.82 -10.11
C HIS A 348 -5.06 -11.90 -10.96
N TRP A 349 -4.87 -10.66 -10.53
CA TRP A 349 -4.07 -9.66 -11.27
C TRP A 349 -3.17 -8.81 -10.37
N VAL A 350 -3.27 -8.99 -9.04
CA VAL A 350 -2.40 -8.36 -8.03
C VAL A 350 -1.61 -9.45 -7.31
N ARG A 351 -0.42 -9.11 -6.79
CA ARG A 351 0.40 -10.05 -6.01
C ARG A 351 -0.29 -10.44 -4.71
N ASP A 352 -0.05 -11.68 -4.28
CA ASP A 352 -0.60 -12.28 -3.05
C ASP A 352 -2.14 -12.25 -2.96
N GLN A 353 -2.81 -12.05 -4.10
CA GLN A 353 -4.26 -12.10 -4.19
C GLN A 353 -4.73 -13.56 -4.04
N VAL A 354 -5.69 -13.78 -3.14
CA VAL A 354 -6.40 -15.05 -3.02
C VAL A 354 -7.81 -14.91 -3.57
N LEU A 355 -8.32 -15.96 -4.20
CA LEU A 355 -9.69 -16.01 -4.73
C LEU A 355 -10.57 -16.83 -3.77
N ASP A 356 -11.79 -16.38 -3.51
CA ASP A 356 -12.71 -17.13 -2.66
C ASP A 356 -13.16 -18.42 -3.36
N LEU A 357 -13.05 -19.56 -2.68
CA LEU A 357 -13.54 -20.87 -3.15
C LEU A 357 -14.81 -21.29 -2.44
N THR A 358 -15.23 -20.54 -1.42
CA THR A 358 -16.35 -20.90 -0.55
C THR A 358 -17.63 -20.95 -1.37
N GLY A 359 -18.32 -22.10 -1.36
CA GLY A 359 -19.56 -22.30 -2.11
C GLY A 359 -19.40 -22.72 -3.58
N HIS A 360 -18.19 -22.69 -4.15
CA HIS A 360 -17.93 -23.15 -5.53
C HIS A 360 -17.54 -24.64 -5.61
N LEU A 361 -17.25 -25.26 -4.47
CA LEU A 361 -16.79 -26.64 -4.36
C LEU A 361 -17.89 -27.59 -3.87
N HIS A 362 -17.83 -28.84 -4.30
CA HIS A 362 -18.65 -29.94 -3.77
C HIS A 362 -17.79 -31.10 -3.27
N GLU A 363 -18.40 -32.02 -2.52
CA GLU A 363 -17.71 -33.20 -1.99
C GLU A 363 -17.17 -34.05 -3.15
N GLY A 364 -15.93 -34.52 -3.02
CA GLY A 364 -15.26 -35.33 -4.02
C GLY A 364 -14.55 -34.49 -5.11
N PRO A 365 -14.51 -34.95 -6.37
CA PRO A 365 -13.71 -34.34 -7.42
C PRO A 365 -14.34 -33.06 -7.97
N ASN A 366 -13.55 -31.98 -8.05
CA ASN A 366 -13.93 -30.71 -8.67
C ASN A 366 -12.95 -30.41 -9.81
N ASP A 367 -13.45 -29.92 -10.94
CA ASP A 367 -12.61 -29.50 -12.06
C ASP A 367 -12.10 -28.07 -11.81
N LEU A 368 -10.78 -27.86 -11.88
CA LEU A 368 -10.14 -26.56 -11.73
C LEU A 368 -9.46 -26.18 -13.05
N ARG A 369 -9.83 -25.03 -13.60
CA ARG A 369 -9.24 -24.48 -14.81
C ARG A 369 -8.70 -23.08 -14.55
N ILE A 370 -7.43 -22.85 -14.87
CA ILE A 370 -6.76 -21.56 -14.72
C ILE A 370 -6.32 -21.08 -16.10
N GLU A 371 -6.83 -19.93 -16.52
CA GLU A 371 -6.43 -19.28 -17.76
C GLU A 371 -5.42 -18.18 -17.42
N VAL A 372 -4.15 -18.35 -17.81
CA VAL A 372 -3.11 -17.35 -17.55
C VAL A 372 -2.78 -16.60 -18.82
N THR A 373 -2.78 -15.27 -18.75
CA THR A 373 -2.39 -14.39 -19.85
C THR A 373 -1.12 -13.61 -19.49
N ASN A 374 -0.10 -13.68 -20.35
CA ASN A 374 1.11 -12.86 -20.25
C ASN A 374 1.05 -11.65 -21.19
N THR A 375 2.13 -10.86 -21.24
CA THR A 375 2.25 -9.76 -22.20
C THR A 375 2.79 -10.25 -23.56
N LEU A 376 2.67 -9.40 -24.57
CA LEU A 376 3.20 -9.66 -25.92
C LEU A 376 4.74 -9.72 -26.00
N ILE A 377 5.44 -9.46 -24.90
CA ILE A 377 6.89 -9.21 -24.95
C ILE A 377 7.69 -10.46 -25.34
N ASN A 378 7.28 -11.66 -24.91
CA ASN A 378 7.96 -12.90 -25.29
C ASN A 378 7.95 -13.09 -26.79
N ARG A 379 6.78 -12.94 -27.42
CA ARG A 379 6.66 -12.99 -28.88
C ARG A 379 7.48 -11.89 -29.56
N VAL A 380 7.40 -10.65 -29.09
CA VAL A 380 8.12 -9.51 -29.69
C VAL A 380 9.63 -9.72 -29.64
N SER A 381 10.16 -10.21 -28.52
CA SER A 381 11.59 -10.54 -28.36
C SER A 381 12.10 -11.60 -29.35
N HIS A 382 11.20 -12.44 -29.89
CA HIS A 382 11.53 -13.48 -30.87
C HIS A 382 11.27 -13.06 -32.32
N LEU A 383 10.83 -11.82 -32.58
CA LEU A 383 10.66 -11.33 -33.95
C LEU A 383 12.02 -11.01 -34.58
N THR A 384 12.31 -11.62 -35.73
CA THR A 384 13.49 -11.27 -36.55
C THR A 384 13.25 -10.06 -37.44
N ASP A 385 11.99 -9.76 -37.75
CA ASP A 385 11.56 -8.64 -38.57
C ASP A 385 10.30 -7.98 -37.96
N PRO A 386 10.12 -6.65 -38.15
CA PRO A 386 8.89 -5.99 -37.72
C PRO A 386 7.68 -6.58 -38.45
N SER A 387 6.55 -6.65 -37.75
CA SER A 387 5.27 -7.02 -38.40
C SER A 387 4.94 -6.01 -39.50
N PRO A 388 4.44 -6.45 -40.67
CA PRO A 388 4.06 -5.54 -41.74
C PRO A 388 2.95 -4.61 -41.27
N LEU A 389 3.03 -3.33 -41.64
CA LEU A 389 1.98 -2.37 -41.32
C LEU A 389 0.72 -2.71 -42.16
N PRO A 390 -0.45 -2.92 -41.55
CA PRO A 390 -1.70 -3.12 -42.30
C PRO A 390 -1.92 -2.00 -43.33
N PRO A 391 -2.42 -2.30 -44.55
CA PRO A 391 -2.59 -1.29 -45.61
C PRO A 391 -3.43 -0.06 -45.19
N GLU A 392 -4.42 -0.28 -44.31
CA GLU A 392 -5.27 0.77 -43.75
C GLU A 392 -4.48 1.75 -42.88
N LEU A 393 -3.50 1.26 -42.11
CA LEU A 393 -2.62 2.07 -41.29
C LEU A 393 -1.51 2.72 -42.13
N GLU A 394 -1.02 2.04 -43.19
CA GLU A 394 -0.11 2.65 -44.17
C GLU A 394 -0.72 3.90 -44.82
N ALA A 395 -2.01 3.84 -45.17
CA ALA A 395 -2.72 4.97 -45.76
C ALA A 395 -2.82 6.19 -44.82
N HIS A 396 -2.88 5.94 -43.51
CA HIS A 396 -3.03 7.00 -42.50
C HIS A 396 -1.68 7.55 -42.01
N TYR A 397 -0.71 6.67 -41.73
CA TYR A 397 0.55 7.03 -41.08
C TYR A 397 1.75 7.11 -42.04
N GLY A 398 1.59 6.65 -43.30
CA GLY A 398 2.67 6.56 -44.27
C GLY A 398 3.70 5.46 -43.97
N LYS A 399 4.60 5.20 -44.92
CA LYS A 399 5.60 4.10 -44.84
C LYS A 399 6.87 4.47 -44.07
N ARG A 400 7.09 5.76 -43.80
CA ARG A 400 8.37 6.32 -43.38
C ARG A 400 8.86 5.87 -41.99
N LEU A 401 7.95 5.43 -41.13
CA LEU A 401 8.27 4.87 -39.80
C LEU A 401 8.70 3.38 -39.85
N TYR A 402 8.41 2.66 -40.94
CA TYR A 402 8.67 1.22 -41.10
C TYR A 402 9.66 0.89 -42.22
N GLU A 403 10.05 1.87 -43.03
CA GLU A 403 11.14 1.73 -43.99
C GLU A 403 12.42 1.43 -43.19
N LYS A 404 12.96 0.21 -43.38
CA LYS A 404 14.19 -0.31 -42.77
C LYS A 404 15.33 0.72 -42.93
N SER A 405 15.46 1.65 -42.00
CA SER A 405 16.75 2.27 -41.76
C SER A 405 17.64 1.14 -41.25
N GLY A 406 18.80 0.92 -41.85
CA GLY A 406 19.75 -0.15 -41.49
C GLY A 406 20.35 0.01 -40.08
N ARG A 407 19.62 0.62 -39.15
CA ARG A 407 19.99 0.98 -37.77
C ARG A 407 19.00 0.48 -36.72
N MET A 408 18.18 -0.52 -37.00
CA MET A 408 17.71 -1.38 -35.91
C MET A 408 18.80 -2.43 -35.63
N SER A 409 19.90 -1.99 -35.00
CA SER A 409 20.91 -2.89 -34.44
C SER A 409 20.69 -3.15 -32.94
N ALA A 410 19.61 -2.61 -32.37
CA ALA A 410 19.18 -2.93 -31.02
C ALA A 410 18.18 -4.09 -31.09
N SER A 411 18.38 -5.11 -30.27
CA SER A 411 17.41 -6.17 -30.03
C SER A 411 16.05 -5.56 -29.70
N VAL A 412 15.03 -5.92 -30.48
CA VAL A 412 13.63 -5.56 -30.16
C VAL A 412 13.16 -6.55 -29.11
N GLY A 413 13.57 -6.38 -27.86
CA GLY A 413 13.22 -7.35 -26.82
C GLY A 413 13.89 -7.10 -25.48
N PHE A 414 13.47 -7.88 -24.49
CA PHE A 414 14.10 -7.95 -23.16
C PHE A 414 14.85 -9.28 -23.02
N GLU A 415 16.06 -9.21 -22.46
CA GLU A 415 16.78 -10.37 -21.95
C GLU A 415 17.24 -10.07 -20.50
N PRO A 416 16.95 -10.95 -19.51
CA PRO A 416 16.14 -12.16 -19.65
C PRO A 416 14.66 -11.86 -19.93
N LEU A 417 13.94 -12.82 -20.51
CA LEU A 417 12.48 -12.72 -20.71
C LEU A 417 11.76 -12.70 -19.35
N PRO A 418 10.64 -11.97 -19.22
CA PRO A 418 9.87 -11.97 -17.99
C PRO A 418 9.16 -13.30 -17.78
N ALA A 419 9.16 -13.77 -16.54
CA ALA A 419 8.44 -14.96 -16.12
C ALA A 419 6.98 -14.94 -16.60
N SER A 420 6.52 -16.06 -17.17
CA SER A 420 5.22 -16.18 -17.83
C SER A 420 4.54 -17.50 -17.49
N GLY A 421 3.22 -17.48 -17.36
CA GLY A 421 2.40 -18.65 -17.03
C GLY A 421 2.05 -18.76 -15.55
N LEU A 422 1.54 -19.92 -15.16
CA LEU A 422 1.27 -20.29 -13.77
C LEU A 422 2.55 -20.91 -13.19
N LEU A 423 3.21 -20.19 -12.28
CA LEU A 423 4.46 -20.66 -11.64
C LEU A 423 4.20 -21.28 -10.27
N GLY A 424 3.10 -20.91 -9.61
CA GLY A 424 2.71 -21.46 -8.32
C GLY A 424 3.63 -21.04 -7.17
N PRO A 425 3.65 -21.82 -6.06
CA PRO A 425 2.82 -23.01 -5.85
C PRO A 425 1.33 -22.63 -5.76
N VAL A 426 0.47 -23.43 -6.40
CA VAL A 426 -0.98 -23.25 -6.28
C VAL A 426 -1.46 -23.99 -5.04
N ARG A 427 -2.27 -23.33 -4.22
CA ARG A 427 -2.73 -23.86 -2.94
C ARG A 427 -4.20 -23.60 -2.70
N VAL A 428 -4.88 -24.57 -2.10
CA VAL A 428 -6.16 -24.34 -1.45
C VAL A 428 -5.88 -24.08 0.04
N VAL A 429 -6.08 -22.84 0.45
CA VAL A 429 -5.87 -22.37 1.82
C VAL A 429 -7.18 -22.50 2.58
N VAL A 430 -7.12 -23.15 3.73
CA VAL A 430 -8.26 -23.30 4.63
C VAL A 430 -8.12 -22.30 5.76
N ARG A 431 -9.19 -21.58 6.04
CA ARG A 431 -9.32 -20.68 7.18
C ARG A 431 -10.50 -21.12 8.03
N LYS A 432 -10.45 -20.84 9.33
CA LYS A 432 -11.51 -21.20 10.27
C LYS A 432 -12.11 -19.94 10.89
N ARG A 433 -13.44 -19.80 10.80
CA ARG A 433 -14.17 -18.80 11.59
C ARG A 433 -14.16 -19.19 13.05
N VAL A 434 -13.90 -18.21 13.90
CA VAL A 434 -13.82 -18.34 15.34
C VAL A 434 -14.79 -17.35 15.94
N GLU A 435 -15.54 -17.81 16.92
CA GLU A 435 -16.41 -16.95 17.73
C GLU A 435 -15.92 -16.96 19.17
N LEU A 436 -15.81 -15.79 19.77
CA LEU A 436 -15.45 -15.57 21.16
C LEU A 436 -16.58 -14.79 21.84
N SER A 437 -17.02 -15.26 23.00
CA SER A 437 -18.07 -14.59 23.79
C SER A 437 -17.44 -13.60 24.77
N VAL A 438 -18.03 -12.41 24.84
CA VAL A 438 -17.68 -11.34 25.79
C VAL A 438 -18.65 -11.42 26.98
N ASP A 439 -18.15 -11.27 28.20
CA ASP A 439 -18.96 -11.42 29.42
C ASP A 439 -19.92 -10.24 29.67
#